data_AF-A0AAD1INP2-F1
#
_entry.id   AF-A0AAD1INP2-F1
#
_cell.length_a   1.000
_cell.length_b   1.000
_cell.length_c   1.000
_cell.angle_alpha   90.00
_cell.angle_beta   90.00
_cell.angle_gamma   90.00
#
_symmetry.space_group_name_H-M   'P 1'
#
loop_
_entity.id
_entity.type
_entity.pdbx_description
1 polymer ?
#
loop_
_entity_poly.entity_id
_entity_poly.type
_entity_poly.pdbx_seq_one_letter_code
_entity_poly.pdbx_strand_id
1 'polypeptide(L)'
;MTAQARALLAAVAAMLTAGCVSAVGGTAVRPVPGLDDDSRSPVDVDTVLLETAQMQAITGAGEALTIIPSMDGKIPVDIEPLMEQMPEQCAWLFAESQTFGDEVEEFHKTTFQNPPDGGLISQGAAGYRDAPTARRAFDGLVALVDGCATTDYGPAYIGEWAMTPDGVHTRPGDCGRDYRLKSAVLVEVTFCAFTESVPDIVMTNILAKVPG
;
A
#
# COMPACT_ATOMS: atom_id res chain seq x y z
N MET A 1 -57.87 -25.30 4.89
CA MET A 1 -56.82 -24.25 4.73
C MET A 1 -56.29 -23.66 6.05
N THR A 2 -56.84 -24.01 7.22
CA THR A 2 -56.45 -23.40 8.53
C THR A 2 -55.32 -24.15 9.27
N ALA A 3 -55.13 -25.45 9.04
CA ALA A 3 -54.11 -26.25 9.72
C ALA A 3 -52.69 -26.04 9.17
N GLN A 4 -52.54 -25.92 7.84
CA GLN A 4 -51.23 -25.68 7.20
C GLN A 4 -50.65 -24.31 7.55
N ALA A 5 -51.49 -23.27 7.60
CA ALA A 5 -51.04 -21.92 7.99
C ALA A 5 -50.54 -21.87 9.45
N ARG A 6 -51.18 -22.61 10.36
CA ARG A 6 -50.75 -22.71 11.76
C ARG A 6 -49.43 -23.47 11.93
N ALA A 7 -49.22 -24.54 11.15
CA ALA A 7 -47.97 -25.30 11.16
C ALA A 7 -46.79 -24.47 10.62
N LEU A 8 -47.01 -23.70 9.55
CA LEU A 8 -46.00 -22.79 8.99
C LEU A 8 -45.63 -21.66 9.97
N LEU A 9 -46.62 -21.05 10.64
CA LEU A 9 -46.37 -20.02 11.65
C LEU A 9 -45.59 -20.55 12.87
N ALA A 10 -45.87 -21.78 13.31
CA ALA A 10 -45.14 -22.42 14.40
C ALA A 10 -43.69 -22.76 14.01
N ALA A 11 -43.46 -23.21 12.77
CA ALA A 11 -42.13 -23.50 12.26
C ALA A 11 -41.27 -22.23 12.12
N VAL A 12 -41.85 -21.12 11.65
CA VAL A 12 -41.17 -19.81 11.55
C VAL A 12 -40.83 -19.27 12.95
N ALA A 13 -41.74 -19.40 13.92
CA ALA A 13 -41.46 -19.00 15.30
C ALA A 13 -40.33 -19.83 15.94
N ALA A 14 -40.26 -21.14 15.67
CA ALA A 14 -39.18 -22.00 16.15
C ALA A 14 -37.82 -21.63 15.51
N MET A 15 -37.80 -21.32 14.21
CA MET A 15 -36.59 -20.89 13.50
C MET A 15 -36.03 -19.55 14.03
N LEU A 16 -36.89 -18.63 14.49
CA LEU A 16 -36.47 -17.37 15.09
C LEU A 16 -35.82 -17.51 16.48
N THR A 17 -36.05 -18.64 17.18
CA THR A 17 -35.48 -18.90 18.51
C THR A 17 -34.15 -19.66 18.49
N ALA A 18 -33.77 -20.23 17.34
CA ALA A 18 -32.54 -21.00 17.17
C ALA A 18 -31.34 -20.17 16.68
N GLY A 19 -31.42 -18.84 16.81
CA GLY A 19 -30.27 -17.97 16.59
C GLY A 19 -29.29 -18.10 17.75
N CYS A 20 -28.10 -18.67 17.52
CA CYS A 20 -27.02 -18.66 18.49
C CYS A 20 -26.53 -17.22 18.72
N VAL A 21 -27.09 -16.54 19.71
CA VAL A 21 -26.55 -15.26 20.18
C VAL A 21 -25.48 -15.57 21.22
N SER A 22 -24.25 -15.76 20.73
CA SER A 22 -23.08 -15.85 21.60
C SER A 22 -22.74 -14.45 22.11
N ALA A 23 -23.16 -14.11 23.33
CA ALA A 23 -22.69 -12.90 23.99
C ALA A 23 -21.23 -13.11 24.42
N VAL A 24 -20.29 -12.63 23.61
CA VAL A 24 -18.88 -12.61 23.99
C VAL A 24 -18.71 -11.44 24.97
N GLY A 25 -18.41 -11.75 26.23
CA GLY A 25 -18.04 -10.74 27.20
C GLY A 25 -16.72 -10.08 26.80
N GLY A 26 -16.66 -8.75 26.87
CA GLY A 26 -15.45 -7.99 26.61
C GLY A 26 -15.57 -6.61 27.24
N THR A 27 -14.45 -6.07 27.71
CA THR A 27 -14.33 -4.65 28.07
C THR A 27 -14.00 -3.86 26.82
N ALA A 28 -14.86 -2.89 26.48
CA ALA A 28 -14.54 -1.93 25.43
C ALA A 28 -13.28 -1.15 25.86
N VAL A 29 -12.20 -1.35 25.13
CA VAL A 29 -10.97 -0.55 25.22
C VAL A 29 -10.90 0.34 23.99
N ARG A 30 -10.47 1.58 24.17
CA ARG A 30 -10.18 2.46 23.03
C ARG A 30 -9.06 1.81 22.22
N PRO A 31 -9.19 1.71 20.88
CA PRO A 31 -8.08 1.27 20.05
C PRO A 31 -6.88 2.21 20.24
N VAL A 32 -5.68 1.68 20.05
CA VAL A 32 -4.49 2.53 19.89
C VAL A 32 -4.79 3.46 18.70
N PRO A 33 -4.61 4.79 18.85
CA PRO A 33 -4.87 5.71 17.75
C PRO A 33 -4.11 5.31 16.49
N GLY A 34 -4.76 5.42 15.33
CA GLY A 34 -4.13 5.23 14.04
C GLY A 34 -3.06 6.30 13.78
N LEU A 35 -2.19 6.06 12.80
CA LEU A 35 -1.22 7.06 12.35
C LEU A 35 -1.93 8.34 11.88
N ASP A 36 -3.09 8.16 11.25
CA ASP A 36 -3.93 9.18 10.63
C ASP A 36 -4.87 9.92 11.60
N ASP A 37 -5.09 9.42 12.83
CA ASP A 37 -6.10 9.95 13.77
C ASP A 37 -5.91 11.43 14.14
N ASP A 38 -4.65 11.90 14.20
CA ASP A 38 -4.29 13.30 14.49
C ASP A 38 -3.43 13.90 13.35
N SER A 39 -3.58 13.37 12.13
CA SER A 39 -2.79 13.77 10.95
C SER A 39 -2.85 15.28 10.71
N ARG A 40 -1.68 15.85 10.44
CA ARG A 40 -1.53 17.24 9.96
C ARG A 40 -1.23 17.30 8.47
N SER A 41 -1.32 16.18 7.76
CA SER A 41 -1.19 16.16 6.31
C SER A 41 -2.28 17.03 5.68
N PRO A 42 -1.96 17.88 4.69
CA PRO A 42 -2.98 18.61 3.94
C PRO A 42 -3.71 17.74 2.92
N VAL A 43 -3.28 16.48 2.74
CA VAL A 43 -3.84 15.52 1.78
C VAL A 43 -4.17 14.22 2.50
N ASP A 44 -5.42 13.77 2.37
CA ASP A 44 -5.87 12.44 2.78
C ASP A 44 -5.36 11.40 1.76
N VAL A 45 -4.43 10.55 2.17
CA VAL A 45 -3.77 9.59 1.26
C VAL A 45 -4.71 8.49 0.76
N ASP A 46 -5.76 8.14 1.52
CA ASP A 46 -6.74 7.12 1.09
C ASP A 46 -7.48 7.60 -0.16
N THR A 47 -7.69 8.91 -0.29
CA THR A 47 -8.45 9.49 -1.41
C THR A 47 -7.63 9.58 -2.70
N VAL A 48 -6.30 9.53 -2.62
CA VAL A 48 -5.43 9.64 -3.81
C VAL A 48 -5.08 8.28 -4.40
N LEU A 49 -5.12 7.20 -3.61
CA LEU A 49 -4.90 5.86 -4.12
C LEU A 49 -6.03 5.42 -5.06
N LEU A 50 -5.74 4.43 -5.90
CA LEU A 50 -6.68 3.91 -6.88
C LEU A 50 -7.52 2.79 -6.28
N GLU A 51 -8.82 2.85 -6.52
CA GLU A 51 -9.72 1.77 -6.12
C GLU A 51 -9.42 0.48 -6.91
N THR A 52 -9.81 -0.66 -6.35
CA THR A 52 -9.59 -1.98 -7.00
C THR A 52 -10.09 -1.99 -8.44
N ALA A 53 -11.28 -1.44 -8.71
CA ALA A 53 -11.83 -1.37 -10.07
C ALA A 53 -10.95 -0.56 -11.04
N GLN A 54 -10.30 0.50 -10.56
CA GLN A 54 -9.37 1.29 -11.37
C GLN A 54 -8.09 0.50 -11.65
N MET A 55 -7.53 -0.16 -10.63
CA MET A 55 -6.35 -1.03 -10.77
C MET A 55 -6.60 -2.18 -11.74
N GLN A 56 -7.77 -2.81 -11.68
CA GLN A 56 -8.20 -3.88 -12.60
C GLN A 56 -8.30 -3.39 -14.05
N ALA A 57 -8.81 -2.17 -14.24
CA ALA A 57 -8.92 -1.56 -15.57
C ALA A 57 -7.54 -1.21 -16.16
N ILE A 58 -6.64 -0.65 -15.35
CA ILE A 58 -5.28 -0.24 -15.79
C ILE A 58 -4.43 -1.47 -16.12
N THR A 59 -4.47 -2.50 -15.28
CA THR A 59 -3.68 -3.72 -15.47
C THR A 59 -4.21 -4.62 -16.59
N GLY A 60 -5.46 -4.43 -17.02
CA GLY A 60 -6.13 -5.31 -17.97
C GLY A 60 -6.47 -6.70 -17.43
N ALA A 61 -6.27 -6.94 -16.14
CA ALA A 61 -6.45 -8.23 -15.49
C ALA A 61 -7.91 -8.51 -15.10
N GLY A 62 -8.76 -7.48 -15.02
CA GLY A 62 -10.15 -7.63 -14.57
C GLY A 62 -10.22 -8.26 -13.18
N GLU A 63 -11.21 -9.13 -12.96
CA GLU A 63 -11.45 -9.77 -11.66
C GLU A 63 -10.31 -10.68 -11.17
N ALA A 64 -9.35 -11.03 -12.04
CA ALA A 64 -8.18 -11.82 -11.65
C ALA A 64 -7.17 -11.02 -10.79
N LEU A 65 -7.18 -9.68 -10.89
CA LEU A 65 -6.39 -8.83 -10.00
C LEU A 65 -7.12 -8.66 -8.68
N THR A 66 -6.50 -9.17 -7.62
CA THR A 66 -7.05 -9.19 -6.26
C THR A 66 -6.07 -8.56 -5.28
N ILE A 67 -6.58 -7.89 -4.25
CA ILE A 67 -5.79 -7.41 -3.11
C ILE A 67 -5.26 -8.62 -2.34
N ILE A 68 -4.00 -8.56 -1.90
CA ILE A 68 -3.46 -9.48 -0.89
C ILE A 68 -3.85 -8.91 0.48
N PRO A 69 -4.79 -9.52 1.23
CA PRO A 69 -5.39 -8.87 2.41
C PRO A 69 -4.38 -8.54 3.52
N SER A 70 -3.28 -9.29 3.63
CA SER A 70 -2.21 -9.03 4.59
C SER A 70 -1.25 -7.92 4.18
N MET A 71 -1.39 -7.36 2.97
CA MET A 71 -0.55 -6.32 2.39
C MET A 71 -1.39 -5.08 2.00
N ASP A 72 -2.49 -4.88 2.72
CA ASP A 72 -3.26 -3.65 2.72
C ASP A 72 -3.10 -3.00 4.10
N GLY A 73 -2.26 -1.97 4.18
CA GLY A 73 -1.75 -1.45 5.44
C GLY A 73 -1.75 0.08 5.49
N LYS A 74 -2.09 0.62 6.66
CA LYS A 74 -2.11 2.06 6.95
C LYS A 74 -0.93 2.56 7.80
N ILE A 75 0.08 1.72 7.97
CA ILE A 75 1.31 2.05 8.66
C ILE A 75 2.49 1.51 7.85
N PRO A 76 3.63 2.22 7.81
CA PRO A 76 4.86 1.66 7.23
C PRO A 76 5.25 0.38 7.98
N VAL A 77 5.58 -0.67 7.22
CA VAL A 77 6.01 -1.96 7.75
C VAL A 77 7.46 -2.21 7.36
N ASP A 78 8.26 -2.55 8.37
CA ASP A 78 9.59 -3.10 8.18
C ASP A 78 9.50 -4.62 8.26
N ILE A 79 10.24 -5.31 7.39
CA ILE A 79 10.29 -6.78 7.35
C ILE A 79 11.67 -7.20 7.82
N GLU A 80 11.86 -7.21 9.13
CA GLU A 80 13.17 -7.41 9.77
C GLU A 80 13.88 -8.69 9.31
N PRO A 81 13.21 -9.86 9.19
CA PRO A 81 13.86 -11.07 8.71
C PRO A 81 14.44 -10.93 7.29
N LEU A 82 13.86 -10.08 6.43
CA LEU A 82 14.40 -9.82 5.09
C LEU A 82 15.52 -8.78 5.14
N MET A 83 15.40 -7.75 5.97
CA MET A 83 16.45 -6.75 6.18
C MET A 83 17.75 -7.39 6.67
N GLU A 84 17.69 -8.34 7.61
CA GLU A 84 18.87 -9.03 8.15
C GLU A 84 19.64 -9.87 7.11
N GLN A 85 18.99 -10.23 6.01
CA GLN A 85 19.59 -10.98 4.91
C GLN A 85 20.20 -10.09 3.84
N MET A 86 20.07 -8.76 3.97
CA MET A 86 20.52 -7.79 2.99
C MET A 86 21.83 -7.14 3.40
N PRO A 87 22.65 -6.70 2.41
CA PRO A 87 23.70 -5.73 2.68
C PRO A 87 23.12 -4.49 3.33
N GLU A 88 23.83 -3.93 4.32
CA GLU A 88 23.39 -2.77 5.10
C GLU A 88 22.90 -1.61 4.21
N GLN A 89 23.59 -1.35 3.10
CA GLN A 89 23.29 -0.25 2.19
C GLN A 89 21.98 -0.46 1.40
N CYS A 90 21.48 -1.70 1.31
CA CYS A 90 20.29 -2.07 0.55
C CYS A 90 19.15 -2.61 1.43
N ALA A 91 19.34 -2.70 2.75
CA ALA A 91 18.34 -3.24 3.68
C ALA A 91 17.04 -2.42 3.70
N TRP A 92 17.12 -1.12 3.37
CA TRP A 92 15.97 -0.21 3.29
C TRP A 92 14.88 -0.68 2.31
N LEU A 93 15.20 -1.53 1.32
CA LEU A 93 14.22 -2.10 0.39
C LEU A 93 13.09 -2.86 1.10
N PHE A 94 13.34 -3.32 2.32
CA PHE A 94 12.40 -4.02 3.19
C PHE A 94 12.08 -3.23 4.46
N ALA A 95 12.43 -1.95 4.51
CA ALA A 95 12.14 -1.05 5.63
C ALA A 95 11.38 0.17 5.12
N GLU A 96 10.05 0.10 5.15
CA GLU A 96 9.21 1.23 4.75
C GLU A 96 9.43 2.44 5.67
N SER A 97 9.76 2.22 6.94
CA SER A 97 10.10 3.30 7.88
C SER A 97 11.32 4.11 7.41
N GLN A 98 12.29 3.47 6.76
CA GLN A 98 13.47 4.14 6.19
C GLN A 98 13.15 4.78 4.85
N THR A 99 12.33 4.12 4.03
CA THR A 99 11.92 4.59 2.71
C THR A 99 11.10 5.88 2.80
N PHE A 100 10.14 5.95 3.74
CA PHE A 100 9.23 7.08 3.89
C PHE A 100 9.63 8.04 5.01
N GLY A 101 10.56 7.65 5.89
CA GLY A 101 11.01 8.46 7.02
C GLY A 101 10.09 8.40 8.24
N ASP A 102 10.47 9.10 9.30
CA ASP A 102 9.80 9.11 10.61
C ASP A 102 8.79 10.26 10.78
N GLU A 103 8.76 11.23 9.86
CA GLU A 103 7.86 12.38 9.88
C GLU A 103 6.54 12.14 9.10
N VAL A 104 6.18 10.88 8.83
CA VAL A 104 4.93 10.52 8.13
C VAL A 104 3.73 10.83 9.03
N GLU A 105 2.75 11.56 8.49
CA GLU A 105 1.48 11.88 9.15
C GLU A 105 0.36 10.92 8.72
N GLU A 106 0.42 10.42 7.48
CA GLU A 106 -0.53 9.45 6.93
C GLU A 106 0.17 8.47 6.01
N PHE A 107 -0.28 7.22 6.00
CA PHE A 107 0.26 6.19 5.12
C PHE A 107 -0.85 5.24 4.70
N HIS A 108 -0.87 4.87 3.42
CA HIS A 108 -1.64 3.73 2.94
C HIS A 108 -0.86 3.06 1.82
N LYS A 109 -0.75 1.73 1.89
CA LYS A 109 -0.19 0.90 0.83
C LYS A 109 -1.04 -0.35 0.65
N THR A 110 -1.32 -0.66 -0.61
CA THR A 110 -2.07 -1.86 -1.00
C THR A 110 -1.31 -2.61 -2.07
N THR A 111 -1.11 -3.91 -1.84
CA THR A 111 -0.55 -4.83 -2.85
C THR A 111 -1.64 -5.69 -3.50
N PHE A 112 -1.54 -5.81 -4.82
CA PHE A 112 -2.38 -6.64 -5.66
C PHE A 112 -1.56 -7.75 -6.32
N GLN A 113 -2.22 -8.85 -6.64
CA GLN A 113 -1.64 -9.99 -7.37
C GLN A 113 -2.49 -10.37 -8.59
N ASN A 114 -1.83 -10.79 -9.67
CA ASN A 114 -2.48 -11.32 -10.87
C ASN A 114 -1.63 -12.36 -11.63
N PRO A 115 -2.13 -13.61 -11.80
CA PRO A 115 -3.17 -14.24 -10.98
C PRO A 115 -2.69 -14.35 -9.51
N PRO A 116 -3.44 -14.97 -8.59
CA PRO A 116 -2.90 -15.34 -7.28
C PRO A 116 -1.56 -16.06 -7.39
N ASP A 117 -0.59 -15.69 -6.54
CA ASP A 117 0.80 -16.17 -6.56
C ASP A 117 1.57 -15.87 -7.87
N GLY A 118 1.09 -14.90 -8.66
CA GLY A 118 1.66 -14.47 -9.94
C GLY A 118 2.38 -13.12 -9.85
N GLY A 119 2.12 -12.25 -10.83
CA GLY A 119 2.67 -10.91 -10.85
C GLY A 119 2.13 -10.05 -9.70
N LEU A 120 2.94 -9.12 -9.22
CA LEU A 120 2.61 -8.23 -8.10
C LEU A 120 2.63 -6.78 -8.54
N ILE A 121 1.69 -5.98 -8.05
CA ILE A 121 1.73 -4.52 -8.15
C ILE A 121 1.22 -3.91 -6.86
N SER A 122 1.98 -2.98 -6.31
CA SER A 122 1.64 -2.23 -5.10
C SER A 122 1.57 -0.75 -5.42
N GLN A 123 0.61 -0.08 -4.82
CA GLN A 123 0.56 1.38 -4.74
C GLN A 123 0.67 1.77 -3.28
N GLY A 124 1.42 2.82 -2.99
CA GLY A 124 1.54 3.38 -1.66
C GLY A 124 1.64 4.89 -1.70
N ALA A 125 1.15 5.56 -0.67
CA ALA A 125 1.27 6.99 -0.50
C ALA A 125 1.55 7.32 0.97
N ALA A 126 2.55 8.18 1.19
CA ALA A 126 2.85 8.79 2.48
C ALA A 126 2.53 10.28 2.42
N GLY A 127 1.67 10.73 3.33
CA GLY A 127 1.33 12.13 3.55
C GLY A 127 2.20 12.73 4.65
N TYR A 128 2.66 13.95 4.43
CA TYR A 128 3.47 14.71 5.37
C TYR A 128 2.80 16.02 5.72
N ARG A 129 3.19 16.60 6.85
CA ARG A 129 2.63 17.87 7.33
C ARG A 129 2.78 19.04 6.35
N ASP A 130 3.85 19.05 5.55
CA ASP A 130 4.14 20.09 4.57
C ASP A 130 5.10 19.60 3.48
N ALA A 131 5.19 20.36 2.38
CA ALA A 131 6.04 20.03 1.24
C ALA A 131 7.55 20.00 1.58
N PRO A 132 8.10 20.90 2.41
CA PRO A 132 9.48 20.77 2.89
C PRO A 132 9.78 19.47 3.64
N THR A 133 8.86 18.98 4.48
CA THR A 133 9.02 17.68 5.15
C THR A 133 8.98 16.53 4.14
N ALA A 134 8.01 16.52 3.22
CA ALA A 134 7.93 15.51 2.17
C ALA A 134 9.19 15.50 1.28
N ARG A 135 9.73 16.68 0.98
CA ARG A 135 11.00 16.85 0.25
C ARG A 135 12.17 16.22 0.98
N ARG A 136 12.31 16.43 2.30
CA ARG A 136 13.40 15.80 3.08
C ARG A 136 13.32 14.29 3.05
N ALA A 137 12.10 13.72 3.17
CA ALA A 137 11.91 12.28 3.06
C ALA A 137 12.31 11.75 1.68
N PHE A 138 11.88 12.42 0.61
CA PHE A 138 12.29 12.06 -0.76
C PHE A 138 13.80 12.16 -0.97
N ASP A 139 14.45 13.22 -0.50
CA ASP A 139 15.90 13.38 -0.63
C ASP A 139 16.65 12.29 0.17
N GLY A 140 16.11 11.88 1.32
CA GLY A 140 16.60 10.73 2.09
C GLY A 140 16.49 9.41 1.33
N LEU A 141 15.35 9.16 0.68
CA LEU A 141 15.17 8.00 -0.20
C LEU A 141 16.16 8.00 -1.37
N VAL A 142 16.38 9.15 -2.01
CA VAL A 142 17.38 9.25 -3.09
C VAL A 142 18.78 8.90 -2.58
N ALA A 143 19.14 9.33 -1.37
CA ALA A 143 20.41 8.98 -0.75
C ALA A 143 20.52 7.47 -0.43
N LEU A 144 19.42 6.81 -0.04
CA LEU A 144 19.36 5.36 0.16
C LEU A 144 19.56 4.60 -1.16
N VAL A 145 18.90 5.05 -2.23
CA VAL A 145 19.07 4.48 -3.58
C VAL A 145 20.51 4.61 -4.05
N ASP A 146 21.09 5.82 -3.99
CA ASP A 146 22.49 6.07 -4.37
C ASP A 146 23.48 5.27 -3.51
N GLY A 147 23.21 5.18 -2.21
CA GLY A 147 24.00 4.38 -1.27
C GLY A 147 24.03 2.89 -1.63
N CYS A 148 22.90 2.30 -2.00
CA CYS A 148 22.87 0.91 -2.50
C CYS A 148 23.52 0.79 -3.89
N ALA A 149 23.25 1.75 -4.79
CA ALA A 149 23.71 1.77 -6.17
C ALA A 149 25.24 1.76 -6.32
N THR A 150 25.92 2.42 -5.39
CA THR A 150 27.38 2.58 -5.41
C THR A 150 28.14 1.34 -4.89
N THR A 151 27.41 0.32 -4.41
CA THR A 151 27.99 -0.96 -3.98
C THR A 151 27.98 -2.01 -5.09
N ASP A 152 28.77 -3.07 -4.91
CA ASP A 152 28.74 -4.25 -5.80
C ASP A 152 27.38 -4.98 -5.79
N TYR A 153 26.50 -4.67 -4.84
CA TYR A 153 25.16 -5.24 -4.71
C TYR A 153 24.09 -4.45 -5.48
N GLY A 154 24.37 -3.19 -5.84
CA GLY A 154 23.43 -2.30 -6.53
C GLY A 154 22.78 -2.93 -7.77
N PRO A 155 23.56 -3.50 -8.71
CA PRO A 155 23.01 -4.14 -9.90
C PRO A 155 22.02 -5.28 -9.61
N ALA A 156 22.15 -5.98 -8.48
CA ALA A 156 21.28 -7.09 -8.12
C ALA A 156 19.98 -6.62 -7.44
N TYR A 157 20.05 -5.62 -6.56
CA TYR A 157 18.91 -5.24 -5.71
C TYR A 157 18.12 -4.03 -6.19
N ILE A 158 18.74 -3.09 -6.89
CA ILE A 158 18.05 -1.93 -7.47
C ILE A 158 18.16 -1.90 -9.00
N GLY A 159 19.12 -2.60 -9.59
CA GLY A 159 19.31 -2.66 -11.03
C GLY A 159 19.60 -1.29 -11.66
N GLU A 160 19.04 -1.04 -12.85
CA GLU A 160 19.11 0.28 -13.46
C GLU A 160 18.27 1.27 -12.66
N TRP A 161 18.79 2.48 -12.47
CA TRP A 161 18.07 3.52 -11.75
C TRP A 161 18.29 4.88 -12.38
N ALA A 162 17.31 5.77 -12.22
CA ALA A 162 17.47 7.17 -12.56
C ALA A 162 16.65 8.05 -11.63
N MET A 163 17.05 9.32 -11.56
CA MET A 163 16.37 10.35 -10.78
C MET A 163 16.01 11.56 -11.62
N THR A 164 15.00 12.24 -11.13
CA THR A 164 14.49 13.53 -11.56
C THR A 164 14.30 14.38 -10.29
N PRO A 165 14.03 15.70 -10.40
CA PRO A 165 13.84 16.54 -9.21
C PRO A 165 12.72 16.07 -8.27
N ASP A 166 11.77 15.29 -8.75
CA ASP A 166 10.56 14.87 -8.05
C ASP A 166 10.29 13.37 -8.18
N GLY A 167 11.26 12.58 -8.64
CA GLY A 167 11.09 11.14 -8.70
C GLY A 167 12.38 10.36 -8.85
N VAL A 168 12.35 9.12 -8.37
CA VAL A 168 13.42 8.14 -8.50
C VAL A 168 12.80 6.81 -8.87
N HIS A 169 13.45 6.06 -9.77
CA HIS A 169 13.01 4.72 -10.13
C HIS A 169 14.18 3.75 -10.15
N THR A 170 13.88 2.48 -9.86
CA THR A 170 14.82 1.35 -9.87
C THR A 170 14.22 0.19 -10.67
N ARG A 171 15.05 -0.61 -11.34
CA ARG A 171 14.66 -1.72 -12.23
C ARG A 171 15.49 -2.99 -11.96
N PRO A 172 15.28 -3.68 -10.83
CA PRO A 172 15.90 -4.98 -10.59
C PRO A 172 15.16 -6.11 -11.30
N GLY A 173 15.79 -6.75 -12.29
CA GLY A 173 15.21 -7.92 -12.98
C GLY A 173 13.93 -7.58 -13.75
N ASP A 174 12.85 -8.32 -13.49
CA ASP A 174 11.50 -8.09 -14.04
C ASP A 174 10.59 -7.28 -13.09
N CYS A 175 11.20 -6.66 -12.07
CA CYS A 175 10.54 -5.80 -11.11
C CYS A 175 10.97 -4.35 -11.27
N GLY A 176 10.17 -3.45 -10.69
CA GLY A 176 10.49 -2.04 -10.58
C GLY A 176 9.89 -1.41 -9.33
N ARG A 177 10.50 -0.31 -8.92
CA ARG A 177 9.99 0.58 -7.87
C ARG A 177 10.10 2.01 -8.38
N ASP A 178 8.97 2.70 -8.38
CA ASP A 178 8.85 4.07 -8.83
C ASP A 178 8.39 4.94 -7.67
N TYR A 179 9.09 6.03 -7.43
CA TYR A 179 8.76 6.99 -6.40
C TYR A 179 8.55 8.35 -7.03
N ARG A 180 7.48 9.04 -6.62
CA ARG A 180 7.20 10.41 -7.06
C ARG A 180 6.76 11.27 -5.90
N LEU A 181 7.41 12.41 -5.74
CA LEU A 181 7.04 13.45 -4.80
C LEU A 181 6.13 14.45 -5.50
N LYS A 182 5.00 14.79 -4.88
CA LYS A 182 4.18 15.93 -5.28
C LYS A 182 3.58 16.61 -4.07
N SER A 183 3.76 17.92 -3.97
CA SER A 183 3.30 18.71 -2.82
C SER A 183 3.82 18.12 -1.49
N ALA A 184 2.92 17.73 -0.58
CA ALA A 184 3.24 17.09 0.69
C ALA A 184 3.05 15.55 0.68
N VAL A 185 3.10 14.90 -0.50
CA VAL A 185 2.85 13.46 -0.65
C VAL A 185 3.99 12.78 -1.41
N LEU A 186 4.52 11.68 -0.86
CA LEU A 186 5.44 10.77 -1.54
C LEU A 186 4.68 9.50 -1.94
N VAL A 187 4.61 9.24 -3.25
CA VAL A 187 3.92 8.08 -3.83
C VAL A 187 4.95 7.03 -4.22
N GLU A 188 4.67 5.76 -3.90
CA GLU A 188 5.40 4.58 -4.37
C GLU A 188 4.49 3.73 -5.27
N VAL A 189 5.03 3.25 -6.40
CA VAL A 189 4.47 2.14 -7.15
C VAL A 189 5.55 1.07 -7.32
N THR A 190 5.32 -0.10 -6.74
CA THR A 190 6.23 -1.26 -6.84
C THR A 190 5.56 -2.34 -7.69
N PHE A 191 6.28 -2.99 -8.59
CA PHE A 191 5.70 -4.01 -9.45
C PHE A 191 6.70 -5.11 -9.81
N CYS A 192 6.19 -6.29 -10.14
CA CYS A 192 6.93 -7.43 -10.68
C CYS A 192 6.06 -8.16 -11.71
N ALA A 193 6.64 -8.51 -12.85
CA ALA A 193 5.94 -9.19 -13.96
C ALA A 193 4.73 -8.39 -14.54
N PHE A 194 4.83 -7.05 -14.53
CA PHE A 194 3.95 -6.14 -15.26
C PHE A 194 4.75 -5.33 -16.29
N THR A 195 4.14 -4.97 -17.41
CA THR A 195 4.78 -4.08 -18.41
C THR A 195 4.91 -2.67 -17.86
N GLU A 196 5.99 -1.95 -18.18
CA GLU A 196 6.29 -0.61 -17.64
C GLU A 196 5.17 0.43 -17.81
N SER A 197 4.32 0.29 -18.82
CA SER A 197 3.18 1.21 -18.99
C SER A 197 2.14 1.13 -17.86
N VAL A 198 2.01 -0.02 -17.19
CA VAL A 198 1.03 -0.22 -16.10
C VAL A 198 1.39 0.64 -14.87
N PRO A 199 2.58 0.51 -14.25
CA PRO A 199 2.96 1.33 -13.11
C PRO A 199 2.99 2.82 -13.44
N ASP A 200 3.40 3.21 -14.66
CA ASP A 200 3.35 4.61 -15.12
C ASP A 200 1.92 5.18 -15.11
N ILE A 201 0.93 4.41 -15.60
CA ILE A 201 -0.47 4.82 -15.60
C ILE A 201 -1.00 4.89 -14.17
N VAL A 202 -0.66 3.93 -13.30
CA VAL A 202 -1.05 3.95 -11.87
C VAL A 202 -0.51 5.21 -11.20
N MET A 203 0.80 5.44 -11.30
CA MET A 203 1.48 6.61 -10.74
C MET A 203 0.85 7.91 -11.24
N THR A 204 0.62 8.02 -12.55
CA THR A 204 0.00 9.20 -13.15
C THR A 204 -1.40 9.48 -12.60
N ASN A 205 -2.23 8.44 -12.43
CA ASN A 205 -3.59 8.60 -11.92
C ASN A 205 -3.61 8.95 -10.42
N ILE A 206 -2.67 8.45 -9.61
CA ILE A 206 -2.52 8.85 -8.20
C ILE A 206 -2.11 10.33 -8.12
N LEU A 207 -1.05 10.72 -8.83
CA LEU A 207 -0.53 12.10 -8.81
C LEU A 207 -1.53 13.13 -9.35
N ALA A 208 -2.45 12.73 -10.22
CA ALA A 208 -3.54 13.58 -10.69
C ALA A 208 -4.55 13.93 -9.59
N LYS A 209 -4.69 13.08 -8.56
CA LYS A 209 -5.56 13.33 -7.40
C LYS A 209 -4.85 14.13 -6.29
N VAL A 210 -3.52 14.18 -6.28
CA VAL A 210 -2.74 14.98 -5.32
C VAL A 210 -2.83 16.47 -5.68
N PRO A 211 -3.30 17.36 -4.78
CA PRO A 211 -3.37 18.80 -5.02
C PRO A 211 -2.01 19.50 -5.13
N GLY A 212 -1.97 20.58 -5.92
CA GLY A 212 -0.76 21.36 -6.22
C GLY A 212 -0.01 20.84 -7.43
#